data_AF-A0A1H3U2E0-F1
#
_entry.id   AF-A0A1H3U2E0-F1
#
_cell.length_a   1.000
_cell.length_b   1.000
_cell.length_c   1.000
_cell.angle_alpha   90.00
_cell.angle_beta   90.00
_cell.angle_gamma   90.00
#
_symmetry.space_group_name_H-M   'P 1'
#
loop_
_entity.id
_entity.type
_entity.pdbx_description
1 polymer ?
#
loop_
_entity_poly.entity_id
_entity_poly.type
_entity_poly.pdbx_seq_one_letter_code
_entity_poly.pdbx_strand_id
1 'polypeptide(L)'
;MSTEFQLVPVPTQHVVAVMRFIAEIDSTLQTSEEVSSSISTWSDEALERFAHGESKTLRIVQDVIDVLVKTPGVWFNLDELAEATTWDRATLKGVWTHLSRALKAHFDGNDWPLAAIWGLHLEPQLDPAMYYRVTEDQAAQWLRVR
;
A
#
# COMPACT_ATOMS: atom_id res chain seq x y z
N MET A 1 33.16 15.20 0.79
CA MET A 1 33.30 13.75 0.97
C MET A 1 33.30 13.15 -0.42
N SER A 2 34.44 12.63 -0.88
CA SER A 2 34.58 12.11 -2.25
C SER A 2 34.14 10.65 -2.26
N THR A 3 33.08 10.33 -2.99
CA THR A 3 32.61 8.95 -3.17
C THR A 3 33.59 8.22 -4.09
N GLU A 4 34.31 7.24 -3.53
CA GLU A 4 35.23 6.39 -4.28
C GLU A 4 34.43 5.24 -4.92
N PHE A 5 34.40 5.19 -6.25
CA PHE A 5 33.69 4.14 -6.98
C PHE A 5 34.53 2.87 -7.04
N GLN A 6 34.05 1.79 -6.40
CA GLN A 6 34.71 0.49 -6.43
C GLN A 6 34.14 -0.39 -7.54
N LEU A 7 34.99 -0.75 -8.52
CA LEU A 7 34.64 -1.64 -9.61
C LEU A 7 34.73 -3.11 -9.15
N VAL A 8 33.57 -3.77 -9.05
CA VAL A 8 33.47 -5.20 -8.68
C VAL A 8 33.16 -6.02 -9.93
N PRO A 9 34.00 -6.99 -10.32
CA PRO A 9 33.75 -7.84 -11.48
C PRO A 9 32.60 -8.81 -11.18
N VAL A 10 31.57 -8.79 -12.05
CA VAL A 10 30.41 -9.67 -11.94
C VAL A 10 30.63 -10.92 -12.81
N PRO A 11 30.53 -12.14 -12.25
CA PRO A 11 30.58 -13.37 -13.04
C PRO A 11 29.46 -13.39 -14.10
N THR A 12 29.78 -13.85 -15.32
CA THR A 12 28.90 -13.75 -16.50
C THR A 12 27.50 -14.33 -16.30
N GLN A 13 27.38 -15.37 -15.48
CA GLN A 13 26.10 -16.01 -15.13
C GLN A 13 25.15 -15.12 -14.30
N HIS A 14 25.68 -14.06 -13.66
CA HIS A 14 24.91 -13.13 -12.82
C HIS A 14 24.69 -11.77 -13.48
N VAL A 15 25.26 -11.52 -14.66
CA VAL A 15 25.14 -10.24 -15.38
C VAL A 15 23.68 -9.89 -15.64
N VAL A 16 22.86 -10.86 -16.02
CA VAL A 16 21.41 -10.64 -16.26
C VAL A 16 20.67 -10.32 -14.96
N ALA A 17 21.02 -10.97 -13.86
CA ALA A 17 20.42 -10.71 -12.55
C ALA A 17 20.80 -9.32 -12.00
N VAL A 18 22.06 -8.91 -12.18
CA VAL A 18 22.55 -7.57 -11.81
C VAL A 18 21.91 -6.50 -12.68
N MET A 19 21.80 -6.71 -13.99
CA MET A 19 21.12 -5.75 -14.88
C MET A 19 19.63 -5.61 -14.54
N ARG A 20 18.96 -6.71 -14.18
CA ARG A 20 17.57 -6.66 -13.70
C ARG A 20 17.44 -5.90 -12.38
N PHE A 21 18.35 -6.15 -11.44
CA PHE A 21 18.36 -5.46 -10.15
C PHE A 21 18.66 -3.96 -10.29
N ILE A 22 19.58 -3.58 -11.18
CA ILE A 22 19.85 -2.18 -11.49
C ILE A 22 18.64 -1.54 -12.17
N ALA A 23 17.97 -2.22 -13.09
CA ALA A 23 16.75 -1.71 -13.72
C ALA A 23 15.59 -1.55 -12.72
N GLU A 24 15.50 -2.42 -11.71
CA GLU A 24 14.52 -2.34 -10.61
C GLU A 24 14.83 -1.19 -9.64
N ILE A 25 16.12 -0.91 -9.40
CA ILE A 25 16.56 0.29 -8.66
C ILE A 25 16.32 1.56 -9.48
N ASP A 26 16.62 1.55 -10.78
CA ASP A 26 16.45 2.71 -11.65
C ASP A 26 14.96 3.01 -11.88
N SER A 27 14.11 1.98 -11.96
CA SER A 27 12.65 2.16 -12.01
C SER A 27 12.10 2.70 -10.69
N THR A 28 12.60 2.24 -9.54
CA THR A 28 12.21 2.81 -8.23
C THR A 28 12.69 4.25 -8.05
N LEU A 29 13.80 4.65 -8.68
CA LEU A 29 14.28 6.04 -8.68
C LEU A 29 13.55 6.92 -9.71
N GLN A 30 13.22 6.42 -10.90
CA GLN A 30 12.49 7.17 -11.94
C GLN A 30 10.98 7.27 -11.68
N THR A 31 10.36 6.30 -11.00
CA THR A 31 8.96 6.38 -10.55
C THR A 31 8.77 7.40 -9.40
N SER A 32 9.85 8.01 -8.89
CA SER A 32 9.77 9.01 -7.83
C SER A 32 9.33 10.41 -8.30
N GLU A 33 9.19 10.69 -9.61
CA GLU A 33 8.87 12.05 -10.10
C GLU A 33 7.49 12.25 -10.76
N GLU A 34 6.72 11.23 -11.16
CA GLU A 34 5.47 11.47 -11.93
C GLU A 34 4.25 10.58 -11.62
N VAL A 35 4.14 10.02 -10.41
CA VAL A 35 2.84 9.53 -9.93
C VAL A 35 2.43 10.32 -8.70
N SER A 36 1.78 11.46 -8.99
CA SER A 36 0.94 12.27 -8.11
C SER A 36 0.85 11.75 -6.68
N SER A 37 1.59 12.44 -5.82
CA SER A 37 1.48 12.44 -4.38
C SER A 37 0.03 12.70 -3.93
N SER A 38 -0.83 11.69 -3.93
CA SER A 38 -1.96 11.66 -3.00
C SER A 38 -1.43 11.24 -1.63
N ILE A 39 -0.59 12.11 -1.06
CA ILE A 39 -0.31 12.12 0.38
C ILE A 39 -1.67 12.08 1.06
N SER A 40 -1.90 11.07 1.89
CA SER A 40 -3.12 10.89 2.65
C SER A 40 -3.59 12.23 3.24
N THR A 41 -4.74 12.72 2.79
CA THR A 41 -5.33 13.99 3.27
C THR A 41 -5.87 13.86 4.71
N TRP A 42 -5.75 12.67 5.32
CA TRP A 42 -6.27 12.41 6.65
C TRP A 42 -5.37 13.03 7.71
N SER A 43 -5.96 13.87 8.56
CA SER A 43 -5.31 14.30 9.79
C SER A 43 -5.15 13.13 10.77
N ASP A 44 -4.17 13.24 11.67
CA ASP A 44 -3.97 12.26 12.74
C ASP A 44 -5.26 12.07 13.58
N GLU A 45 -6.04 13.13 13.81
CA GLU A 45 -7.33 13.07 14.51
C GLU A 45 -8.38 12.23 13.76
N ALA A 46 -8.48 12.37 12.44
CA ALA A 46 -9.40 11.58 11.64
C ALA A 46 -8.98 10.10 11.63
N LEU A 47 -7.67 9.84 11.56
CA LEU A 47 -7.12 8.49 11.59
C LEU A 47 -7.27 7.85 12.97
N GLU A 48 -7.10 8.61 14.05
CA GLU A 48 -7.33 8.15 15.43
C GLU A 48 -8.80 7.79 15.64
N ARG A 49 -9.73 8.66 15.21
CA ARG A 49 -11.18 8.36 15.25
C ARG A 49 -11.53 7.11 14.45
N PHE A 50 -10.83 6.87 13.34
CA PHE A 50 -11.00 5.67 12.53
C PHE A 50 -10.43 4.43 13.23
N ALA A 51 -9.23 4.52 13.79
CA ALA A 51 -8.55 3.44 14.50
C ALA A 51 -9.33 2.98 15.75
N HIS A 52 -10.03 3.89 16.41
CA HIS A 52 -10.88 3.60 17.58
C HIS A 52 -12.35 3.31 17.20
N GLY A 53 -12.68 3.27 15.91
CA GLY A 53 -14.03 3.02 15.45
C GLY A 53 -14.53 1.62 15.79
N GLU A 54 -15.67 1.51 16.46
CA GLU A 54 -16.15 0.22 16.98
C GLU A 54 -16.98 -0.60 15.99
N SER A 55 -17.35 -0.06 14.82
CA SER A 55 -18.21 -0.80 13.88
C SER A 55 -17.49 -2.00 13.27
N LYS A 56 -18.23 -3.07 12.95
CA LYS A 56 -17.66 -4.27 12.33
C LYS A 56 -16.90 -3.95 11.02
N THR A 57 -17.45 -3.03 10.21
CA THR A 57 -16.81 -2.58 8.96
C THR A 57 -15.47 -1.92 9.24
N LEU A 58 -15.39 -1.05 10.26
CA LEU A 58 -14.15 -0.36 10.63
C LEU A 58 -13.11 -1.33 11.20
N ARG A 59 -13.51 -2.31 12.03
CA ARG A 59 -12.57 -3.33 12.53
C ARG A 59 -11.95 -4.17 11.42
N ILE A 60 -12.77 -4.61 10.46
CA ILE A 60 -12.25 -5.36 9.31
C ILE A 60 -11.25 -4.52 8.52
N VAL A 61 -11.53 -3.22 8.35
CA VAL A 61 -10.56 -2.31 7.72
C VAL A 61 -9.29 -2.20 8.55
N GLN A 62 -9.41 -1.96 9.86
CA GLN A 62 -8.27 -1.82 10.76
C GLN A 62 -7.35 -3.04 10.62
N ASP A 63 -7.91 -4.25 10.67
CA ASP A 63 -7.15 -5.50 10.47
C ASP A 63 -6.43 -5.55 9.11
N VAL A 64 -7.06 -5.05 8.05
CA VAL A 64 -6.43 -4.94 6.72
C VAL A 64 -5.28 -3.94 6.75
N ILE A 65 -5.47 -2.74 7.32
CA ILE A 65 -4.42 -1.73 7.43
C ILE A 65 -3.24 -2.31 8.23
N ASP A 66 -3.51 -3.09 9.28
CA ASP A 66 -2.48 -3.72 10.09
C ASP A 66 -1.64 -4.75 9.35
N VAL A 67 -2.24 -5.44 8.39
CA VAL A 67 -1.50 -6.30 7.47
C VAL A 67 -0.62 -5.47 6.56
N LEU A 68 -1.19 -4.43 5.93
CA LEU A 68 -0.46 -3.57 4.98
C LEU A 68 0.73 -2.85 5.65
N VAL A 69 0.57 -2.41 6.90
CA VAL A 69 1.61 -1.69 7.65
C VAL A 69 2.80 -2.57 8.04
N LYS A 70 2.65 -3.90 8.06
CA LYS A 70 3.79 -4.82 8.28
C LYS A 70 4.78 -4.81 7.12
N THR A 71 4.30 -4.49 5.92
CA THR A 71 5.11 -4.45 4.69
C THR A 71 4.69 -3.23 3.85
N PRO A 72 5.03 -2.01 4.30
CA PRO A 72 4.64 -0.80 3.59
C PRO A 72 5.25 -0.77 2.18
N GLY A 73 4.54 -0.15 1.24
CA GLY A 73 4.93 -0.07 -0.17
C GLY A 73 4.59 -1.30 -1.02
N VAL A 74 4.26 -2.43 -0.40
CA VAL A 74 3.85 -3.66 -1.10
C VAL A 74 2.37 -3.60 -1.47
N TRP A 75 2.05 -4.01 -2.69
CA TRP A 75 0.69 -4.11 -3.19
C TRP A 75 0.08 -5.46 -2.84
N PHE A 76 -1.14 -5.45 -2.29
CA PHE A 76 -1.91 -6.65 -1.98
C PHE A 76 -3.25 -6.62 -2.68
N ASN A 77 -3.65 -7.75 -3.28
CA ASN A 77 -5.01 -7.93 -3.77
C ASN A 77 -5.94 -8.50 -2.67
N LEU A 78 -7.24 -8.59 -2.98
CA LEU A 78 -8.25 -9.10 -2.04
C LEU A 78 -8.02 -10.56 -1.60
N ASP A 79 -7.41 -11.39 -2.45
CA ASP A 79 -7.17 -12.80 -2.15
C ASP A 79 -6.00 -12.92 -1.17
N GLU A 80 -4.91 -12.18 -1.40
CA GLU A 80 -3.76 -12.09 -0.49
C GLU A 80 -4.14 -11.47 0.85
N LEU A 81 -5.01 -10.45 0.86
CA LEU A 81 -5.55 -9.88 2.09
C LEU A 81 -6.44 -10.87 2.85
N ALA A 82 -7.20 -11.73 2.16
CA ALA A 82 -7.99 -12.76 2.80
C ALA A 82 -7.12 -13.87 3.42
N GLU A 83 -5.97 -14.17 2.82
CA GLU A 83 -4.99 -15.11 3.38
C GLU A 83 -4.23 -14.52 4.58
N ALA A 84 -3.92 -13.22 4.53
CA ALA A 84 -3.17 -12.53 5.57
C ALA A 84 -4.04 -12.07 6.76
N THR A 85 -5.36 -12.00 6.58
CA THR A 85 -6.33 -11.67 7.63
C THR A 85 -7.15 -12.90 8.02
N THR A 86 -7.98 -12.77 9.06
CA THR A 86 -8.94 -13.82 9.44
C THR A 86 -10.25 -13.76 8.64
N TRP A 87 -10.37 -12.82 7.70
CA TRP A 87 -11.61 -12.52 6.99
C TRP A 87 -11.63 -13.17 5.62
N ASP A 88 -12.76 -13.78 5.26
CA ASP A 88 -12.93 -14.31 3.92
C ASP A 88 -13.05 -13.19 2.87
N ARG A 89 -12.71 -13.52 1.63
CA ARG A 89 -12.75 -12.62 0.49
C ARG A 89 -14.12 -11.97 0.25
N ALA A 90 -15.22 -12.71 0.46
CA ALA A 90 -16.56 -12.19 0.24
C ALA A 90 -16.93 -11.12 1.28
N THR A 91 -16.50 -11.34 2.53
CA THR A 91 -16.60 -10.38 3.63
C THR A 91 -15.81 -9.12 3.33
N LEU A 92 -14.55 -9.24 2.90
CA LEU A 92 -13.71 -8.10 2.52
C LEU A 92 -14.33 -7.29 1.36
N LYS A 93 -14.80 -7.97 0.31
CA LYS A 93 -15.47 -7.33 -0.83
C LYS A 93 -16.75 -6.58 -0.41
N GLY A 94 -17.54 -7.17 0.48
CA GLY A 94 -18.72 -6.53 1.05
C GLY A 94 -18.34 -5.27 1.83
N VAL A 95 -17.31 -5.37 2.67
CA VAL A 95 -16.80 -4.23 3.46
C VAL A 95 -16.36 -3.08 2.57
N TRP A 96 -15.59 -3.32 1.50
CA TRP A 96 -15.20 -2.25 0.55
C TRP A 96 -16.39 -1.55 -0.11
N THR A 97 -17.48 -2.28 -0.37
CA THR A 97 -18.72 -1.69 -0.92
C THR A 97 -19.40 -0.73 0.07
N HIS A 98 -19.39 -1.09 1.36
CA HIS A 98 -20.03 -0.29 2.41
C HIS A 98 -19.13 0.82 2.98
N LEU A 99 -17.83 0.59 2.93
CA LEU A 99 -16.82 1.47 3.46
C LEU A 99 -16.89 2.86 2.83
N SER A 100 -16.97 2.97 1.50
CA SER A 100 -17.07 4.27 0.83
C SER A 100 -18.23 5.12 1.35
N ARG A 101 -19.36 4.48 1.69
CA ARG A 101 -20.53 5.13 2.30
C ARG A 101 -20.25 5.53 3.75
N ALA A 102 -19.60 4.66 4.52
CA ALA A 102 -19.23 4.94 5.91
C ALA A 102 -18.22 6.10 6.02
N LEU A 103 -17.22 6.13 5.14
CA LEU A 103 -16.24 7.22 5.04
C LEU A 103 -16.92 8.54 4.74
N LYS A 104 -17.78 8.56 3.71
CA LYS A 104 -18.54 9.75 3.33
C LYS A 104 -19.45 10.26 4.46
N ALA A 105 -20.00 9.36 5.28
CA ALA A 105 -20.91 9.73 6.36
C ALA A 105 -20.21 10.19 7.63
N HIS A 106 -19.01 9.69 7.92
CA HIS A 106 -18.35 9.86 9.22
C HIS A 106 -17.02 10.61 9.19
N PHE A 107 -16.46 10.82 8.00
CA PHE A 107 -15.12 11.40 7.79
C PHE A 107 -15.14 12.50 6.72
N ASP A 108 -16.23 13.29 6.70
CA ASP A 108 -16.41 14.51 5.89
C ASP A 108 -16.10 14.40 4.39
N GLY A 109 -16.27 13.21 3.82
CA GLY A 109 -16.01 12.97 2.40
C GLY A 109 -14.53 12.85 2.06
N ASN A 110 -13.65 12.67 3.05
CA ASN A 110 -12.28 12.26 2.79
C ASN A 110 -12.28 10.90 2.08
N ASP A 111 -11.60 10.86 0.94
CA ASP A 111 -11.37 9.62 0.22
C ASP A 111 -10.47 8.70 1.05
N TRP A 112 -10.67 7.41 0.84
CA TRP A 112 -10.00 6.29 1.49
C TRP A 112 -8.49 6.51 1.74
N PRO A 113 -7.94 6.23 2.95
CA PRO A 113 -6.55 6.53 3.29
C PRO A 113 -5.54 5.51 2.72
N LEU A 114 -5.97 4.57 1.87
CA LEU A 114 -5.08 3.64 1.17
C LEU A 114 -5.06 3.95 -0.31
N ALA A 115 -3.90 3.76 -0.92
CA ALA A 115 -3.83 3.76 -2.38
C ALA A 115 -4.48 2.47 -2.91
N ALA A 116 -5.40 2.62 -3.86
CA ALA A 116 -6.05 1.52 -4.56
C ALA A 116 -5.85 1.69 -6.07
N ILE A 117 -5.40 0.64 -6.74
CA ILE A 117 -5.15 0.65 -8.19
C ILE A 117 -5.51 -0.70 -8.81
N TRP A 118 -6.00 -0.66 -10.04
CA TRP A 118 -6.18 -1.88 -10.84
C TRP A 118 -4.82 -2.45 -11.24
N GLY A 119 -4.62 -3.75 -11.09
CA GLY A 119 -3.34 -4.42 -11.36
C GLY A 119 -2.82 -4.28 -12.79
N LEU A 120 -3.73 -4.07 -13.75
CA LEU A 120 -3.39 -3.75 -15.15
C LEU A 120 -2.65 -2.41 -15.31
N HIS A 121 -2.72 -1.53 -14.31
CA HIS A 121 -2.06 -0.24 -14.26
C HIS A 121 -0.82 -0.24 -13.36
N LEU A 122 -0.43 -1.40 -12.83
CA LEU A 122 0.84 -1.56 -12.12
C LEU A 122 1.96 -1.89 -13.11
N GLU A 123 3.19 -1.59 -12.71
CA GLU A 123 4.41 -1.97 -13.41
C GLU A 123 5.28 -2.81 -12.47
N PRO A 124 5.54 -4.10 -12.79
CA PRO A 124 4.97 -4.87 -13.92
C PRO A 124 3.45 -5.07 -13.79
N GLN A 125 2.78 -5.25 -14.93
CA GLN A 125 1.34 -5.50 -14.93
C GLN A 125 1.01 -6.78 -14.18
N LEU A 126 0.06 -6.67 -13.25
CA LEU A 126 -0.46 -7.79 -12.48
C LEU A 126 -1.84 -8.20 -12.99
N ASP A 127 -2.38 -9.26 -12.41
CA ASP A 127 -3.72 -9.75 -12.71
C ASP A 127 -4.77 -8.62 -12.62
N PRO A 128 -5.88 -8.71 -13.39
CA PRO A 128 -6.93 -7.70 -13.45
C PRO A 128 -7.81 -7.70 -12.19
N ALA A 129 -7.22 -7.36 -11.06
CA ALA A 129 -7.82 -7.22 -9.75
C ALA A 129 -7.50 -5.83 -9.16
N MET A 130 -8.18 -5.48 -8.08
CA MET A 130 -7.84 -4.28 -7.32
C MET A 130 -6.74 -4.61 -6.32
N TYR A 131 -5.69 -3.79 -6.31
CA TYR A 131 -4.56 -3.85 -5.39
C TYR A 131 -4.57 -2.66 -4.45
N TYR A 132 -4.14 -2.89 -3.22
CA TYR A 132 -4.12 -1.93 -2.12
C TYR A 132 -2.71 -1.84 -1.55
N ARG A 133 -2.27 -0.62 -1.20
CA ARG A 133 -1.03 -0.39 -0.45
C ARG A 133 -1.18 0.75 0.54
N VAL A 134 -0.31 0.73 1.55
CA VAL A 134 0.07 1.90 2.35
C VAL A 134 1.45 2.36 1.92
N THR A 135 1.70 3.68 1.93
CA THR A 135 3.06 4.22 1.88
C THR A 135 3.74 4.07 3.23
N GLU A 136 5.06 4.27 3.28
CA GLU A 136 5.81 4.30 4.54
C GLU A 136 5.30 5.40 5.48
N ASP A 137 4.98 6.59 4.94
CA ASP A 137 4.43 7.70 5.72
C ASP A 137 3.06 7.37 6.32
N GLN A 138 2.18 6.74 5.54
CA GLN A 138 0.86 6.29 6.01
C GLN A 138 0.99 5.20 7.08
N ALA A 139 1.94 4.28 6.89
CA ALA A 139 2.24 3.25 7.88
C ALA A 139 2.77 3.84 9.19
N ALA A 140 3.70 4.80 9.09
CA ALA A 140 4.20 5.52 10.24
C ALA A 140 3.10 6.33 10.93
N GLN A 141 2.19 6.94 10.17
CA GLN A 141 1.02 7.66 10.69
C GLN A 141 0.07 6.73 11.45
N TRP A 142 -0.24 5.56 10.87
CA TRP A 142 -1.08 4.54 11.50
C TRP A 142 -0.50 4.06 12.83
N LEU A 143 0.79 3.76 12.87
CA LEU A 143 1.48 3.29 14.08
C LEU A 143 1.51 4.34 15.21
N ARG A 144 1.34 5.64 14.91
CA ARG A 144 1.27 6.69 15.94
C ARG A 144 -0.09 6.78 16.62
N VAL A 145 -1.17 6.48 15.89
CA VAL A 145 -2.56 6.71 16.35
C VAL A 145 -3.28 5.43 16.80
N ARG A 146 -2.62 4.28 16.65
CA ARG A 146 -3.15 2.95 16.98
C ARG A 146 -2.70 2.46 18.36
#